data_AF-G5A7M5-F1
#
_entry.id   AF-G5A7M5-F1
#
_cell.length_a   1.000
_cell.length_b   1.000
_cell.length_c   1.000
_cell.angle_alpha   90.00
_cell.angle_beta   90.00
_cell.angle_gamma   90.00
#
_symmetry.space_group_name_H-M   'P 1'
#
loop_
_entity.id
_entity.type
_entity.pdbx_description
1 polymer ?
#
loop_
_entity_poly.entity_id
_entity_poly.type
_entity_poly.pdbx_seq_one_letter_code
_entity_poly.pdbx_strand_id
1 'polypeptide(L)'
;MVAKFREVLHTKWLREKKSAGDVFDYVLKEAHKYALKARDLKTWVSYVTKLDKEEPYKTMLSVLKGRFGGEQLVRMIGDAEKASDTTVTLTKLKHELWLSEKKTAADEFGLLGLNRLNAKSADEMMFSVLKDIYPKKELVAMLAAAKQVEEAKEFATRMEKQLVLSLGK
;
A
#
# COMPACT_ATOMS: atom_id res chain seq x y z
N MET A 1 -15.87 14.91 -22.03
CA MET A 1 -16.69 15.84 -21.21
C MET A 1 -16.51 15.62 -19.70
N VAL A 2 -16.46 14.36 -19.21
CA VAL A 2 -16.36 14.03 -17.76
C VAL A 2 -15.11 14.61 -17.04
N ALA A 3 -13.95 14.64 -17.69
CA ALA A 3 -12.72 15.16 -17.07
C ALA A 3 -12.79 16.68 -16.80
N LYS A 4 -13.29 17.47 -17.76
CA LYS A 4 -13.42 18.93 -17.62
C LYS A 4 -14.42 19.31 -16.52
N PHE A 5 -15.47 18.52 -16.34
CA PHE A 5 -16.44 18.73 -15.25
C PHE A 5 -15.83 18.46 -13.87
N ARG A 6 -15.04 17.38 -13.72
CA ARG A 6 -14.31 17.10 -12.46
C ARG A 6 -13.33 18.21 -12.10
N GLU A 7 -12.59 18.75 -13.06
CA GLU A 7 -11.65 19.86 -12.83
C GLU A 7 -12.35 21.11 -12.28
N VAL A 8 -13.51 21.46 -12.84
CA VAL A 8 -14.29 22.61 -12.36
C VAL A 8 -14.79 22.38 -10.93
N LEU A 9 -15.27 21.19 -10.61
CA LEU A 9 -15.72 20.83 -9.26
C LEU A 9 -14.57 20.88 -8.26
N HIS A 10 -13.40 20.31 -8.58
CA HIS A 10 -12.23 20.37 -7.71
C HIS A 10 -11.79 21.80 -7.45
N THR A 11 -11.73 22.63 -8.48
CA THR A 11 -11.37 24.05 -8.37
C THR A 11 -12.35 24.80 -7.46
N LYS A 12 -13.65 24.52 -7.60
CA LYS A 12 -14.69 25.08 -6.73
C LYS A 12 -14.47 24.68 -5.27
N TRP A 13 -14.30 23.39 -4.97
CA TRP A 13 -14.10 22.91 -3.60
C TRP A 13 -12.82 23.44 -2.96
N LEU A 14 -11.73 23.57 -3.72
CA LEU A 14 -10.49 24.19 -3.24
C LEU A 14 -10.69 25.66 -2.88
N ARG A 15 -11.39 26.43 -3.72
CA ARG A 15 -11.72 27.84 -3.45
C ARG A 15 -12.62 28.01 -2.24
N GLU A 16 -13.57 27.09 -2.05
CA GLU A 16 -14.44 27.03 -0.87
C GLU A 16 -13.74 26.47 0.38
N LYS A 17 -12.46 26.11 0.28
CA LYS A 17 -11.66 25.52 1.37
C LYS A 17 -12.32 24.29 2.00
N LYS A 18 -12.98 23.47 1.18
CA LYS A 18 -13.55 22.20 1.64
C LYS A 18 -12.44 21.28 2.14
N SER A 19 -12.71 20.56 3.22
CA SER A 19 -11.81 19.51 3.69
C SER A 19 -11.98 18.24 2.85
N ALA A 20 -11.02 17.31 2.97
CA ALA A 20 -11.17 15.97 2.43
C ALA A 20 -12.43 15.25 2.97
N GLY A 21 -12.81 15.53 4.23
CA GLY A 21 -14.02 15.00 4.86
C GLY A 21 -15.31 15.59 4.29
N ASP A 22 -15.34 16.89 4.01
CA ASP A 22 -16.52 17.52 3.39
C ASP A 22 -16.77 16.95 1.99
N VAL A 23 -15.71 16.82 1.19
CA VAL A 23 -15.84 16.25 -0.17
C VAL A 23 -16.15 14.76 -0.13
N PHE A 24 -15.64 14.03 0.87
CA PHE A 24 -16.10 12.65 1.13
C PHE A 24 -17.60 12.62 1.34
N ASP A 25 -18.13 13.51 2.19
CA ASP A 25 -19.54 13.53 2.52
C ASP A 25 -20.41 13.87 1.29
N TYR A 26 -19.92 14.75 0.40
CA TYR A 26 -20.62 15.11 -0.83
C TYR A 26 -20.70 13.97 -1.85
N VAL A 27 -19.69 13.10 -1.93
CA VAL A 27 -19.57 12.17 -3.06
C VAL A 27 -19.63 10.69 -2.68
N LEU A 28 -19.47 10.34 -1.39
CA LEU A 28 -19.33 8.96 -0.94
C LEU A 28 -20.18 8.57 0.27
N LYS A 29 -20.76 9.52 1.02
CA LYS A 29 -21.51 9.22 2.26
C LYS A 29 -22.64 8.22 2.05
N GLU A 30 -23.43 8.41 0.99
CA GLU A 30 -24.60 7.58 0.68
C GLU A 30 -24.22 6.15 0.25
N ALA A 31 -22.96 5.90 -0.11
CA ALA A 31 -22.48 4.56 -0.43
C ALA A 31 -22.22 3.72 0.83
N HIS A 32 -22.20 4.32 2.03
CA HIS A 32 -21.97 3.64 3.31
C HIS A 32 -20.79 2.65 3.25
N LYS A 33 -21.00 1.38 3.64
CA LYS A 33 -19.98 0.31 3.59
C LYS A 33 -19.47 -0.04 2.19
N TYR A 34 -20.09 0.48 1.13
CA TYR A 34 -19.69 0.29 -0.26
C TYR A 34 -18.92 1.49 -0.84
N ALA A 35 -18.57 2.49 -0.03
CA ALA A 35 -17.84 3.68 -0.47
C ALA A 35 -16.55 3.35 -1.25
N LEU A 36 -15.79 2.32 -0.83
CA LEU A 36 -14.55 1.90 -1.52
C LEU A 36 -14.79 1.14 -2.84
N LYS A 37 -16.04 0.83 -3.17
CA LYS A 37 -16.47 0.22 -4.44
C LYS A 37 -17.27 1.20 -5.30
N ALA A 38 -17.60 2.38 -4.76
CA ALA A 38 -18.40 3.37 -5.45
C ALA A 38 -17.63 3.96 -6.64
N ARG A 39 -18.36 4.23 -7.73
CA ARG A 39 -17.77 4.85 -8.95
C ARG A 39 -17.14 6.21 -8.66
N ASP A 40 -17.71 6.95 -7.70
CA ASP A 40 -17.27 8.28 -7.31
C ASP A 40 -16.04 8.31 -6.40
N LEU A 41 -15.53 7.14 -5.98
CA LEU A 41 -14.28 7.05 -5.22
C LEU A 41 -13.13 7.73 -5.98
N LYS A 42 -13.07 7.55 -7.31
CA LYS A 42 -12.04 8.19 -8.15
C LYS A 42 -12.11 9.72 -8.11
N THR A 43 -13.31 10.28 -7.94
CA THR A 43 -13.51 11.74 -7.84
C THR A 43 -12.96 12.27 -6.52
N TRP A 44 -13.25 11.57 -5.42
CA TRP A 44 -12.73 11.92 -4.10
C TRP A 44 -11.21 11.76 -4.02
N VAL A 45 -10.68 10.63 -4.48
CA VAL A 45 -9.23 10.35 -4.51
C VAL A 45 -8.50 11.45 -5.29
N SER A 46 -8.99 11.79 -6.47
CA SER A 46 -8.37 12.85 -7.28
C SER A 46 -8.44 14.22 -6.63
N TYR A 47 -9.46 14.50 -5.83
CA TYR A 47 -9.56 15.75 -5.09
C TYR A 47 -8.53 15.81 -3.96
N VAL A 48 -8.45 14.76 -3.14
CA VAL A 48 -7.53 14.72 -1.99
C VAL A 48 -6.08 14.79 -2.45
N THR A 49 -5.70 14.14 -3.56
CA THR A 49 -4.36 14.27 -4.16
C THR A 49 -4.02 15.69 -4.63
N LYS A 50 -5.03 16.53 -4.92
CA LYS A 50 -4.80 17.95 -5.23
C LYS A 50 -4.74 18.83 -3.99
N LEU A 51 -5.55 18.48 -2.97
CA LEU A 51 -5.65 19.20 -1.71
C LEU A 51 -4.37 19.04 -0.88
N ASP A 52 -3.90 17.80 -0.74
CA ASP A 52 -2.72 17.42 0.01
C ASP A 52 -1.68 16.84 -0.96
N LYS A 53 -0.63 17.62 -1.22
CA LYS A 53 0.42 17.26 -2.16
C LYS A 53 1.54 16.45 -1.52
N GLU A 54 1.61 16.43 -0.20
CA GLU A 54 2.69 15.79 0.54
C GLU A 54 2.26 14.38 0.97
N GLU A 55 1.11 14.27 1.63
CA GLU A 55 0.69 13.02 2.28
C GLU A 55 -0.79 12.64 2.00
N PRO A 56 -1.26 12.67 0.73
CA PRO A 56 -2.68 12.53 0.42
C PRO A 56 -3.31 11.23 0.93
N TYR A 57 -2.54 10.13 0.95
CA TYR A 57 -3.05 8.84 1.43
C TYR A 57 -3.19 8.80 2.96
N LYS A 58 -2.36 9.53 3.72
CA LYS A 58 -2.56 9.73 5.16
C LYS A 58 -3.81 10.56 5.43
N THR A 59 -4.02 11.62 4.65
CA THR A 59 -5.25 12.42 4.73
C THR A 59 -6.50 11.59 4.40
N MET A 60 -6.48 10.81 3.32
CA MET A 60 -7.58 9.89 2.99
C MET A 60 -7.83 8.87 4.11
N LEU A 61 -6.77 8.26 4.64
CA LEU A 61 -6.87 7.28 5.72
C LEU A 61 -7.51 7.88 6.97
N SER A 62 -7.11 9.09 7.36
CA SER A 62 -7.67 9.81 8.51
C SER A 62 -9.18 10.00 8.38
N VAL A 63 -9.64 10.46 7.20
CA VAL A 63 -11.07 10.61 6.91
C VAL A 63 -11.80 9.26 6.97
N LEU A 64 -11.25 8.22 6.33
CA LEU A 64 -11.86 6.90 6.29
C LEU A 64 -11.95 6.26 7.69
N LYS A 65 -10.91 6.39 8.51
CA LYS A 65 -10.91 5.95 9.92
C LYS A 65 -11.99 6.68 10.72
N GLY A 66 -12.13 8.00 10.52
CA GLY A 66 -13.17 8.78 11.19
C GLY A 66 -14.60 8.41 10.77
N ARG A 67 -14.81 7.86 9.56
CA ARG A 67 -16.13 7.49 9.04
C ARG A 67 -16.53 6.05 9.32
N PHE A 68 -15.56 5.12 9.34
CA PHE A 68 -15.83 3.68 9.43
C PHE A 68 -15.18 3.00 10.65
N GLY A 69 -14.18 3.63 11.26
CA GLY A 69 -13.34 2.96 12.26
C GLY A 69 -12.35 1.98 11.64
N GLY A 70 -11.27 1.67 12.36
CA GLY A 70 -10.14 0.89 11.84
C GLY A 70 -10.51 -0.53 11.40
N GLU A 71 -11.23 -1.28 12.23
CA GLU A 71 -11.57 -2.68 11.94
C GLU A 71 -12.51 -2.82 10.74
N GLN A 72 -13.56 -1.98 10.67
CA GLN A 72 -14.49 -1.99 9.54
C GLN A 72 -13.76 -1.60 8.24
N LEU A 73 -12.87 -0.60 8.32
CA LEU A 73 -12.09 -0.15 7.17
C LEU A 73 -11.19 -1.26 6.60
N VAL A 74 -10.55 -2.07 7.45
CA VAL A 74 -9.76 -3.24 7.00
C VAL A 74 -10.61 -4.19 6.15
N ARG A 75 -11.82 -4.51 6.63
CA ARG A 75 -12.75 -5.41 5.91
C ARG A 75 -13.19 -4.80 4.58
N MET A 76 -13.53 -3.51 4.58
CA MET A 76 -13.95 -2.79 3.37
C MET A 76 -12.84 -2.74 2.31
N ILE A 77 -11.58 -2.52 2.70
CA ILE A 77 -10.44 -2.54 1.78
C ILE A 77 -10.28 -3.94 1.17
N GLY A 78 -10.26 -4.99 2.00
CA GLY A 78 -10.11 -6.38 1.51
C GLY A 78 -11.24 -6.83 0.58
N ASP A 79 -12.46 -6.36 0.81
CA ASP A 79 -13.61 -6.62 -0.06
C ASP A 79 -13.56 -5.85 -1.37
N ALA A 80 -12.99 -4.65 -1.38
CA ALA A 80 -12.85 -3.80 -2.57
C ALA A 80 -11.71 -4.26 -3.49
N GLU A 81 -10.62 -4.81 -2.93
CA GLU A 81 -9.49 -5.36 -3.71
C GLU A 81 -9.92 -6.52 -4.62
N LYS A 82 -10.91 -7.32 -4.20
CA LYS A 82 -11.44 -8.45 -4.98
C LYS A 82 -12.22 -8.03 -6.23
N ALA A 83 -12.55 -6.74 -6.38
CA ALA A 83 -13.64 -6.30 -7.25
C ALA A 83 -13.30 -5.21 -8.28
N SER A 84 -12.11 -4.59 -8.35
CA SER A 84 -11.99 -3.36 -9.17
C SER A 84 -10.64 -2.94 -9.77
N ASP A 85 -10.75 -2.07 -10.79
CA ASP A 85 -9.74 -1.22 -11.45
C ASP A 85 -9.11 -0.12 -10.55
N THR A 86 -9.22 -0.24 -9.23
CA THR A 86 -8.75 0.75 -8.24
C THR A 86 -7.71 0.15 -7.28
N THR A 87 -7.14 -1.01 -7.65
CA THR A 87 -6.14 -1.76 -6.88
C THR A 87 -5.04 -0.88 -6.32
N VAL A 88 -4.41 -0.03 -7.14
CA VAL A 88 -3.30 0.83 -6.71
C VAL A 88 -3.68 1.77 -5.56
N THR A 89 -4.89 2.34 -5.56
CA THR A 89 -5.33 3.22 -4.47
C THR A 89 -5.58 2.43 -3.20
N LEU A 90 -6.24 1.28 -3.31
CA LEU A 90 -6.55 0.40 -2.18
C LEU A 90 -5.29 -0.15 -1.54
N THR A 91 -4.29 -0.55 -2.34
CA THR A 91 -2.98 -0.99 -1.87
C THR A 91 -2.27 0.11 -1.08
N LYS A 92 -2.27 1.35 -1.58
CA LYS A 92 -1.66 2.48 -0.86
C LYS A 92 -2.39 2.80 0.45
N LEU A 93 -3.72 2.76 0.47
CA LEU A 93 -4.51 2.94 1.69
C LEU A 93 -4.26 1.83 2.71
N LYS A 94 -4.10 0.58 2.25
CA LYS A 94 -3.75 -0.56 3.10
C LYS A 94 -2.37 -0.39 3.73
N HIS A 95 -1.40 0.10 2.96
CA HIS A 95 -0.05 0.41 3.45
C HIS A 95 -0.06 1.54 4.49
N GLU A 96 -0.73 2.66 4.22
CA GLU A 96 -0.87 3.74 5.21
C GLU A 96 -1.59 3.27 6.47
N LEU A 97 -2.64 2.46 6.32
CA LEU A 97 -3.35 1.88 7.46
C LEU A 97 -2.40 1.06 8.32
N TRP A 98 -1.56 0.24 7.70
CA TRP A 98 -0.54 -0.54 8.41
C TRP A 98 0.49 0.35 9.14
N LEU A 99 1.05 1.36 8.45
CA LEU A 99 1.98 2.33 9.05
C LEU A 99 1.36 3.02 10.28
N SER A 100 0.09 3.40 10.18
CA SER A 100 -0.62 4.10 11.25
C SER A 100 -0.93 3.24 12.48
N GLU A 101 -1.01 1.92 12.32
CA GLU A 101 -1.30 0.96 13.41
C GLU A 101 -0.01 0.47 14.10
N LYS A 102 1.17 0.96 13.69
CA LYS A 102 2.50 0.48 14.15
C LYS A 102 2.65 -1.04 14.05
N LYS A 103 1.96 -1.66 13.09
CA LYS A 103 2.02 -3.10 12.87
C LYS A 103 3.40 -3.49 12.34
N THR A 104 3.81 -4.72 12.63
CA THR A 104 5.13 -5.23 12.24
C THR A 104 5.11 -5.75 10.81
N ALA A 105 6.28 -5.90 10.18
CA ALA A 105 6.37 -6.49 8.84
C ALA A 105 5.75 -7.89 8.81
N ALA A 106 5.83 -8.65 9.91
CA ALA A 106 5.21 -9.96 10.06
C ALA A 106 3.67 -9.93 9.88
N ASP A 107 3.01 -8.86 10.32
CA ASP A 107 1.56 -8.67 10.16
C ASP A 107 1.16 -8.43 8.70
N GLU A 108 2.03 -7.78 7.92
CA GLU A 108 1.84 -7.53 6.49
C GLU A 108 2.02 -8.80 5.65
N PHE A 109 3.02 -9.63 5.98
CA PHE A 109 3.17 -10.96 5.37
C PHE A 109 1.93 -11.83 5.62
N GLY A 110 1.33 -11.74 6.81
CA GLY A 110 0.06 -12.41 7.11
C GLY A 110 -1.12 -11.94 6.25
N LEU A 111 -1.22 -10.64 6.01
CA LEU A 111 -2.30 -10.01 5.25
C LEU A 111 -2.17 -10.14 3.72
N LEU A 112 -0.95 -10.28 3.20
CA LEU A 112 -0.67 -10.56 1.79
C LEU A 112 -0.83 -12.05 1.45
N GLY A 113 -1.23 -12.89 2.42
CA GLY A 113 -1.31 -14.34 2.24
C GLY A 113 0.05 -15.02 2.14
N LEU A 114 1.14 -14.30 2.45
CA LEU A 114 2.51 -14.78 2.43
C LEU A 114 2.84 -15.63 3.67
N ASN A 115 1.96 -15.64 4.68
CA ASN A 115 1.92 -16.67 5.73
C ASN A 115 1.68 -18.09 5.21
N ARG A 116 1.32 -18.26 3.93
CA ARG A 116 1.31 -19.55 3.23
C ARG A 116 2.66 -19.91 2.61
N LEU A 117 3.61 -18.99 2.57
CA LEU A 117 4.99 -19.27 2.17
C LEU A 117 5.67 -19.92 3.37
N ASN A 118 6.15 -21.15 3.18
CA ASN A 118 7.15 -21.66 4.10
C ASN A 118 8.43 -20.79 3.98
N ALA A 119 9.32 -20.85 4.98
CA ALA A 119 10.54 -20.03 5.00
C ALA A 119 11.34 -20.13 3.68
N LYS A 120 11.35 -21.30 3.04
CA LYS A 120 12.00 -21.52 1.74
C LYS A 120 11.34 -20.71 0.61
N SER A 121 10.01 -20.68 0.54
CA SER A 121 9.28 -19.89 -0.46
C SER A 121 9.40 -18.37 -0.24
N ALA A 122 9.52 -17.93 1.02
CA ALA A 122 9.80 -16.52 1.35
C ALA A 122 11.23 -16.13 0.96
N ASP A 123 12.22 -16.98 1.26
CA ASP A 123 13.62 -16.74 0.89
C ASP A 123 13.81 -16.69 -0.64
N GLU A 124 13.16 -17.59 -1.38
CA GLU A 124 13.18 -17.61 -2.86
C GLU A 124 12.56 -16.34 -3.47
N MET A 125 11.45 -15.85 -2.90
CA MET A 125 10.79 -14.62 -3.35
C MET A 125 11.64 -13.39 -3.05
N MET A 126 12.16 -13.26 -1.83
CA MET A 126 13.06 -12.16 -1.46
C MET A 126 14.32 -12.14 -2.32
N PHE A 127 14.92 -13.31 -2.56
CA PHE A 127 16.06 -13.43 -3.45
C PHE A 127 15.73 -13.01 -4.89
N SER A 128 14.54 -13.36 -5.40
CA SER A 128 14.09 -12.95 -6.73
C SER A 128 13.97 -11.44 -6.88
N VAL A 129 13.48 -10.74 -5.85
CA VAL A 129 13.41 -9.27 -5.89
C VAL A 129 14.82 -8.68 -5.85
N LEU A 130 15.68 -9.17 -4.95
CA LEU A 130 17.04 -8.64 -4.77
C LEU A 130 17.91 -8.79 -6.02
N LYS A 131 17.84 -9.93 -6.72
CA LYS A 131 18.63 -10.16 -7.94
C LYS A 131 18.17 -9.29 -9.12
N ASP A 132 16.91 -8.89 -9.14
CA ASP A 132 16.33 -8.11 -10.24
C ASP A 132 16.70 -6.62 -10.11
N ILE A 133 16.89 -6.15 -8.88
CA ILE A 133 17.19 -4.74 -8.59
C ILE A 133 18.68 -4.46 -8.36
N TYR A 134 19.49 -5.46 -7.98
CA TYR A 134 20.93 -5.30 -7.75
C TYR A 134 21.75 -6.16 -8.72
N PRO A 135 22.77 -5.59 -9.38
CA PRO A 135 23.76 -6.37 -10.12
C PRO A 135 24.37 -7.45 -9.22
N LYS A 136 24.58 -8.66 -9.76
CA LYS A 136 25.08 -9.82 -8.99
C LYS A 136 26.31 -9.52 -8.14
N LYS A 137 27.27 -8.76 -8.67
CA LYS A 137 28.51 -8.39 -7.97
C LYS A 137 28.22 -7.52 -6.73
N GLU A 138 27.29 -6.57 -6.86
CA GLU A 138 26.88 -5.68 -5.77
C GLU A 138 26.07 -6.43 -4.73
N LEU A 139 25.14 -7.29 -5.16
CA LEU A 139 24.36 -8.13 -4.25
C LEU A 139 25.25 -9.03 -3.39
N VAL A 140 26.28 -9.66 -3.99
CA VAL A 140 27.26 -10.48 -3.25
C VAL A 140 28.00 -9.64 -2.20
N ALA A 141 28.46 -8.43 -2.57
CA ALA A 141 29.16 -7.55 -1.64
C ALA A 141 28.25 -7.07 -0.50
N MET A 142 26.99 -6.72 -0.80
CA MET A 142 25.99 -6.33 0.20
C MET A 142 25.71 -7.46 1.19
N LEU A 143 25.53 -8.69 0.71
CA LEU A 143 25.33 -9.85 1.58
C LEU A 143 26.57 -10.15 2.43
N ALA A 144 27.77 -10.04 1.87
CA ALA A 144 29.02 -10.21 2.62
C ALA A 144 29.17 -9.17 3.74
N ALA A 145 28.82 -7.90 3.48
CA ALA A 145 28.81 -6.84 4.48
C ALA A 145 27.74 -7.08 5.56
N ALA A 146 26.53 -7.48 5.16
CA ALA A 146 25.44 -7.78 6.07
C ALA A 146 25.75 -8.95 7.02
N LYS A 147 26.60 -9.91 6.62
CA LYS A 147 27.07 -10.99 7.50
C LYS A 147 27.94 -10.52 8.67
N GLN A 148 28.48 -9.30 8.61
CA GLN A 148 29.25 -8.69 9.69
C GLN A 148 28.36 -7.92 10.69
N VAL A 149 27.08 -7.73 10.38
CA VAL A 149 26.10 -7.07 11.25
C VAL A 149 25.27 -8.15 11.94
N GLU A 150 25.31 -8.19 13.28
CA GLU A 150 24.69 -9.26 14.08
C GLU A 150 23.20 -9.45 13.73
N GLU A 151 22.47 -8.34 13.59
CA GLU A 151 21.04 -8.32 13.27
C GLU A 151 20.72 -8.81 11.85
N ALA A 152 21.66 -8.69 10.91
CA ALA A 152 21.45 -9.02 9.50
C ALA A 152 22.10 -10.36 9.08
N LYS A 153 22.93 -10.94 9.94
CA LYS A 153 23.77 -12.10 9.64
C LYS A 153 22.99 -13.33 9.21
N GLU A 154 21.91 -13.65 9.91
CA GLU A 154 21.07 -14.79 9.55
C GLU A 154 20.37 -14.60 8.21
N PHE A 155 19.81 -13.40 7.97
CA PHE A 155 19.16 -13.07 6.71
C PHE A 155 20.14 -13.16 5.54
N ALA A 156 21.33 -12.56 5.70
CA ALA A 156 22.36 -12.56 4.67
C ALA A 156 22.82 -13.98 4.32
N THR A 157 22.94 -14.86 5.34
CA THR A 157 23.29 -16.27 5.15
C THR A 157 22.21 -17.04 4.38
N ARG A 158 20.92 -16.78 4.66
CA ARG A 158 19.81 -17.40 3.90
C ARG A 158 19.77 -16.92 2.45
N MET A 159 19.98 -15.63 2.19
CA MET A 159 20.03 -15.08 0.83
C MET A 159 21.23 -15.58 0.03
N GLU A 160 22.40 -15.73 0.66
CA GLU A 160 23.59 -16.30 0.01
C GLU A 160 23.37 -17.77 -0.38
N LYS A 161 22.68 -18.54 0.46
CA LYS A 161 22.26 -19.92 0.11
C LYS A 161 21.36 -19.95 -1.13
N GLN A 162 20.43 -19.00 -1.27
CA GLN A 162 19.58 -18.90 -2.48
C GLN A 162 20.40 -18.53 -3.72
N LEU A 163 21.38 -17.63 -3.59
CA LEU A 163 22.29 -17.29 -4.67
C LEU A 163 23.04 -18.52 -5.17
N VAL A 164 23.59 -19.35 -4.28
CA VAL A 164 24.29 -20.60 -4.66
C VAL A 164 23.35 -21.59 -5.33
N LEU A 165 22.14 -21.79 -4.77
CA LEU A 165 21.13 -22.67 -5.37
C LEU A 165 20.70 -22.25 -6.78
N SER A 166 20.74 -20.95 -7.08
CA SER A 166 20.41 -20.42 -8.41
C SER A 166 21.50 -20.62 -9.47
N LEU A 167 22.74 -20.97 -9.06
CA LEU A 167 23.87 -21.18 -9.96
C LEU A 167 24.08 -22.64 -10.36
N GLY A 168 23.42 -23.58 -9.68
CA GLY A 168 23.53 -25.02 -9.91
C GLY A 168 22.41 -25.63 -10.77
N LYS A 169 21.62 -24.80 -11.46
CA LYS A 169 20.56 -25.19 -12.41
C LYS A 169 20.88 -24.58 -13.77
#